data_AF-A0A6A9USF9-F1
#
_entry.id   AF-A0A6A9USF9-F1
#
_cell.length_a   1.000
_cell.length_b   1.000
_cell.length_c   1.000
_cell.angle_alpha   90.00
_cell.angle_beta   90.00
_cell.angle_gamma   90.00
#
_symmetry.space_group_name_H-M   'P 1'
#
loop_
_entity.id
_entity.type
_entity.pdbx_description
1 polymer ?
#
loop_
_entity_poly.entity_id
_entity_poly.type
_entity_poly.pdbx_seq_one_letter_code
_entity_poly.pdbx_strand_id
1 'polypeptide(L)'
;MPRAPLPHRLRRALLGVAVALGALTLTGALLWSQAPKWGIPYARYTNDAGSPCRTTWTGYVCSPMTVADLTERTGLVLPEGTVVERAEYVSTHDFALTARLLLPEPERRPDVGEQLEELYGPCQRDQPNPLPSDWSGRCVRTSDGKRVEGQPPPTTWRVATGTPPGTEQLALDLDISSR
;
A
#
# COMPACT_ATOMS: atom_id res chain seq x y z
N MET A 1 57.98 8.23 35.03
CA MET A 1 56.93 8.29 33.99
C MET A 1 56.00 9.46 34.29
N PRO A 2 56.01 10.55 33.51
CA PRO A 2 55.15 11.71 33.74
C PRO A 2 53.67 11.33 33.52
N ARG A 3 52.84 11.48 34.56
CA ARG A 3 51.40 11.24 34.45
C ARG A 3 50.78 12.38 33.64
N ALA A 4 50.13 12.05 32.52
CA ALA A 4 49.35 13.02 31.74
C ALA A 4 48.38 13.82 32.64
N PRO A 5 48.23 15.13 32.43
CA PRO A 5 47.43 15.99 33.29
C PRO A 5 45.97 15.54 33.29
N LEU A 6 45.33 15.61 34.46
CA LEU A 6 43.92 15.25 34.71
C LEU A 6 42.94 15.64 33.57
N PRO A 7 42.96 16.85 32.99
CA PRO A 7 42.06 17.21 31.88
C PRO A 7 42.25 16.36 30.61
N HIS A 8 43.47 15.88 30.33
CA HIS A 8 43.72 15.01 29.17
C HIS A 8 43.17 13.59 29.38
N ARG A 9 43.22 13.08 30.62
CA ARG A 9 42.64 11.76 30.95
C ARG A 9 41.11 11.81 30.93
N LEU A 10 40.53 12.87 31.50
CA LEU A 10 39.09 13.09 31.49
C LEU A 10 38.55 13.23 30.06
N ARG A 11 39.21 14.04 29.21
CA ARG A 11 38.83 14.21 27.80
C ARG A 11 38.89 12.90 27.01
N ARG A 12 39.90 12.05 27.24
CA ARG A 12 39.98 10.72 26.59
C ARG A 12 38.90 9.78 27.07
N ALA A 13 38.60 9.78 28.38
CA ALA A 13 37.51 8.98 28.94
C ALA A 13 36.15 9.42 28.37
N LEU A 14 35.87 10.72 28.31
CA LEU A 14 34.65 11.27 27.71
C LEU A 14 34.53 10.93 26.22
N LEU A 15 35.63 11.02 25.47
CA LEU A 15 35.65 10.60 24.06
C LEU A 15 35.34 9.10 23.92
N GLY A 16 35.93 8.26 24.77
CA GLY A 16 35.64 6.82 24.79
C GLY A 16 34.18 6.51 25.09
N VAL A 17 33.59 7.19 26.07
CA VAL A 17 32.16 7.07 26.40
C VAL A 17 31.29 7.54 25.23
N ALA A 18 31.63 8.67 24.60
CA ALA A 18 30.89 9.18 23.44
C ALA A 18 30.93 8.20 22.25
N VAL A 19 32.08 7.60 21.97
CA VAL A 19 32.21 6.57 20.92
C VAL A 19 31.41 5.32 21.27
N ALA A 20 31.47 4.85 22.52
CA ALA A 20 30.70 3.68 22.97
C ALA A 20 29.19 3.93 22.87
N LEU A 21 28.71 5.11 23.29
CA LEU A 21 27.31 5.49 23.14
C LEU A 21 26.91 5.57 21.67
N GLY A 22 27.76 6.17 20.82
CA GLY A 22 27.51 6.23 19.37
C GLY A 22 27.43 4.85 18.72
N ALA A 23 28.29 3.90 19.13
CA ALA A 23 28.23 2.52 18.66
C ALA A 23 26.93 1.83 19.11
N LEU A 24 26.55 1.97 20.39
CA LEU A 24 25.34 1.38 20.93
C LEU A 24 24.07 1.93 20.25
N THR A 25 23.99 3.24 20.01
CA THR A 25 22.84 3.85 19.33
C THR A 25 22.75 3.40 17.88
N LEU A 26 23.89 3.34 17.16
CA LEU A 26 23.92 2.85 15.78
C LEU A 26 23.49 1.38 15.68
N THR A 27 24.05 0.51 16.54
CA THR A 27 23.67 -0.91 16.58
C THR A 27 22.19 -1.07 16.94
N GLY A 28 21.69 -0.31 17.92
CA GLY A 28 20.27 -0.32 18.28
C GLY A 28 19.37 0.07 17.11
N ALA A 29 19.73 1.12 16.36
CA ALA A 29 18.99 1.54 15.18
C ALA A 29 19.00 0.48 14.07
N LEU A 30 20.15 -0.16 13.82
CA LEU A 30 20.26 -1.25 12.84
C LEU A 30 19.39 -2.44 13.23
N LEU A 31 19.41 -2.88 14.49
CA LEU A 31 18.54 -3.96 14.96
C LEU A 31 17.06 -3.58 14.86
N TRP A 32 16.70 -2.34 15.22
CA TRP A 32 15.32 -1.86 15.11
C TRP A 32 14.82 -1.83 13.67
N SER A 33 15.68 -1.53 12.69
CA SER A 33 15.31 -1.61 11.27
C SER A 33 14.96 -3.02 10.79
N GLN A 34 15.43 -4.06 11.50
CA GLN A 34 15.09 -5.46 11.23
C GLN A 34 13.91 -5.98 12.07
N ALA A 35 13.41 -5.20 13.04
CA ALA A 35 12.28 -5.56 13.89
C ALA A 35 11.03 -6.06 13.11
N PRO A 36 10.64 -5.45 11.98
CA PRO A 36 9.52 -5.95 11.17
C PRO A 36 9.74 -7.38 10.65
N LYS A 37 10.97 -7.70 10.23
CA LYS A 37 11.33 -9.03 9.71
C LYS A 37 11.30 -10.11 10.80
N TRP A 38 11.49 -9.71 12.05
CA TRP A 38 11.35 -10.60 13.21
C TRP A 38 9.92 -10.72 13.72
N GLY A 39 8.95 -10.06 13.06
CA GLY A 39 7.56 -10.10 13.47
C GLY A 39 7.27 -9.33 14.77
N ILE A 40 8.12 -8.36 15.15
CA ILE A 40 7.86 -7.51 16.31
C ILE A 40 6.58 -6.71 16.03
N PRO A 41 5.52 -6.83 16.86
CA PRO A 41 4.27 -6.12 16.63
C PRO A 41 4.46 -4.60 16.63
N TYR A 42 3.69 -3.91 15.79
CA TYR A 42 3.68 -2.45 15.65
C TYR A 42 4.99 -1.82 15.15
N ALA A 43 5.95 -2.63 14.71
CA ALA A 43 7.13 -2.16 14.02
C ALA A 43 6.75 -1.54 12.67
N ARG A 44 7.37 -0.39 12.35
CA ARG A 44 7.15 0.32 11.08
C ARG A 44 8.25 0.00 10.10
N TYR A 45 7.90 -0.10 8.83
CA TYR A 45 8.84 -0.30 7.73
C TYR A 45 8.28 0.27 6.43
N THR A 46 9.12 0.33 5.41
CA THR A 46 8.70 0.63 4.04
C THR A 46 8.88 -0.63 3.22
N ASN A 47 7.86 -1.04 2.46
CA ASN A 47 7.98 -2.20 1.58
C ASN A 47 8.79 -1.86 0.31
N ASP A 48 9.06 -2.87 -0.51
CA ASP A 48 9.89 -2.71 -1.72
C ASP A 48 9.24 -1.79 -2.76
N ALA A 49 7.90 -1.68 -2.74
CA ALA A 49 7.13 -0.75 -3.56
C ALA A 49 7.05 0.69 -2.98
N GLY A 50 7.70 0.95 -1.84
CA GLY A 50 7.79 2.28 -1.23
C GLY A 50 6.65 2.67 -0.29
N SER A 51 5.67 1.79 -0.04
CA SER A 51 4.56 2.07 0.88
C SER A 51 5.00 1.91 2.34
N PRO A 52 4.64 2.86 3.23
CA PRO A 52 4.77 2.68 4.67
C PRO A 52 3.82 1.58 5.18
N CYS A 53 4.39 0.65 5.93
CA CYS A 53 3.71 -0.48 6.53
C CYS A 53 3.98 -0.56 8.03
N ARG A 54 3.06 -1.19 8.75
CA ARG A 54 3.15 -1.46 10.19
C ARG A 54 2.74 -2.91 10.45
N THR A 55 3.58 -3.66 11.14
CA THR A 55 3.22 -5.01 11.61
C THR A 55 2.10 -4.94 12.67
N THR A 56 1.29 -5.97 12.74
CA THR A 56 0.26 -6.18 13.78
C THR A 56 0.57 -7.48 14.50
N TRP A 57 -0.29 -7.88 15.44
CA TRP A 57 -0.16 -9.19 16.09
C TRP A 57 -0.31 -10.38 15.14
N THR A 58 -1.01 -10.18 14.02
CA THR A 58 -1.42 -11.26 13.12
C THR A 58 -0.95 -11.06 11.68
N GLY A 59 -0.19 -10.01 11.40
CA GLY A 59 0.29 -9.69 10.05
C GLY A 59 0.78 -8.25 9.93
N TYR A 60 0.28 -7.48 8.95
CA TYR A 60 0.67 -6.09 8.73
C TYR A 60 -0.41 -5.28 7.99
N VAL A 61 -0.30 -3.96 8.09
CA VAL A 61 -1.12 -2.98 7.38
C VAL A 61 -0.21 -1.99 6.65
N CYS A 62 -0.48 -1.71 5.38
CA CYS A 62 0.22 -0.70 4.59
C CYS A 62 -0.76 0.44 4.24
N SER A 63 -0.43 1.65 4.69
CA SER A 63 -1.21 2.87 4.40
C SER A 63 -0.40 4.14 4.73
N PRO A 64 -0.41 5.17 3.86
CA PRO A 64 -0.96 5.16 2.50
C PRO A 64 -0.16 4.22 1.57
N MET A 65 -0.78 3.76 0.48
CA MET A 65 -0.07 2.95 -0.52
C MET A 65 0.39 3.78 -1.71
N THR A 66 1.51 3.39 -2.31
CA THR A 66 2.01 3.97 -3.56
C THR A 66 1.29 3.39 -4.78
N VAL A 67 1.36 4.10 -5.91
CA VAL A 67 0.86 3.58 -7.21
C VAL A 67 1.58 2.27 -7.58
N ALA A 68 2.88 2.17 -7.31
CA ALA A 68 3.66 0.97 -7.60
C ALA A 68 3.14 -0.27 -6.83
N ASP A 69 2.84 -0.10 -5.53
CA ASP A 69 2.33 -1.18 -4.67
C ASP A 69 0.92 -1.61 -5.12
N LEU A 70 0.09 -0.65 -5.56
CA LEU A 70 -1.23 -0.95 -6.11
C LEU A 70 -1.12 -1.72 -7.44
N THR A 71 -0.23 -1.32 -8.34
CA THR A 71 0.02 -2.03 -9.60
C THR A 71 0.48 -3.47 -9.32
N GLU A 72 1.41 -3.67 -8.39
CA GLU A 72 1.90 -5.00 -8.02
C GLU A 72 0.78 -5.90 -7.49
N ARG A 73 -0.10 -5.37 -6.62
CA ARG A 73 -1.15 -6.17 -5.98
C ARG A 73 -2.38 -6.42 -6.85
N THR A 74 -2.70 -5.49 -7.73
CA THR A 74 -3.92 -5.54 -8.55
C THR A 74 -3.66 -6.11 -9.94
N GLY A 75 -2.40 -6.14 -10.38
CA GLY A 75 -2.01 -6.43 -11.76
C GLY A 75 -2.41 -5.34 -12.76
N LEU A 76 -3.04 -4.25 -12.31
CA LEU A 76 -3.47 -3.15 -13.16
C LEU A 76 -2.31 -2.17 -13.37
N VAL A 77 -1.88 -1.98 -14.61
CA VAL A 77 -0.86 -0.99 -14.94
C VAL A 77 -1.48 0.41 -14.86
N LEU A 78 -1.22 1.10 -13.76
CA LEU A 78 -1.72 2.44 -13.51
C LEU A 78 -0.89 3.48 -14.30
N PRO A 79 -1.53 4.40 -15.04
CA PRO A 79 -0.83 5.41 -15.84
C PRO A 79 -0.13 6.46 -14.96
N GLU A 80 0.89 7.11 -15.51
CA GLU A 80 1.55 8.24 -14.85
C GLU A 80 0.56 9.38 -14.58
N GLY A 81 0.72 10.05 -13.43
CA GLY A 81 -0.21 11.08 -12.98
C GLY A 81 -1.46 10.55 -12.27
N THR A 82 -1.57 9.23 -12.07
CA THR A 82 -2.59 8.65 -11.17
C THR A 82 -2.43 9.19 -9.76
N VAL A 83 -3.51 9.73 -9.20
CA VAL A 83 -3.57 10.23 -7.83
C VAL A 83 -4.24 9.20 -6.94
N VAL A 84 -3.55 8.80 -5.88
CA VAL A 84 -4.11 7.91 -4.84
C VAL A 84 -4.81 8.78 -3.80
N GLU A 85 -6.15 8.80 -3.79
CA GLU A 85 -6.91 9.54 -2.77
C GLU A 85 -6.88 8.81 -1.42
N ARG A 86 -7.07 7.49 -1.46
CA ARG A 86 -7.00 6.59 -0.29
C ARG A 86 -6.53 5.23 -0.76
N ALA A 87 -5.66 4.59 0.01
CA ALA A 87 -5.35 3.19 -0.18
C ALA A 87 -4.90 2.57 1.14
N GLU A 88 -5.42 1.38 1.42
CA GLU A 88 -5.07 0.56 2.56
C GLU A 88 -5.01 -0.91 2.14
N TYR A 89 -3.94 -1.57 2.54
CA TYR A 89 -3.79 -3.00 2.41
C TYR A 89 -3.57 -3.63 3.78
N VAL A 90 -4.39 -4.62 4.12
CA VAL A 90 -4.29 -5.41 5.34
C VAL A 90 -3.95 -6.83 4.93
N SER A 91 -2.92 -7.41 5.53
CA SER A 91 -2.55 -8.82 5.37
C SER A 91 -2.40 -9.46 6.73
N THR A 92 -3.14 -10.54 6.96
CA THR A 92 -3.09 -11.38 8.15
C THR A 92 -3.03 -12.84 7.71
N HIS A 93 -4.03 -13.67 8.05
CA HIS A 93 -4.27 -14.95 7.40
C HIS A 93 -4.92 -14.74 6.02
N ASP A 94 -5.79 -13.74 5.94
CA ASP A 94 -6.41 -13.21 4.73
C ASP A 94 -5.82 -11.86 4.35
N PHE A 95 -6.15 -11.38 3.15
CA PHE A 95 -5.87 -10.01 2.76
C PHE A 95 -7.13 -9.22 2.42
N ALA A 96 -7.04 -7.90 2.60
CA ALA A 96 -8.01 -6.93 2.14
C ALA A 96 -7.27 -5.72 1.56
N LEU A 97 -7.66 -5.30 0.36
CA LEU A 97 -7.19 -4.12 -0.34
C LEU A 97 -8.38 -3.21 -0.59
N THR A 98 -8.32 -1.99 -0.07
CA THR A 98 -9.27 -0.93 -0.40
C THR A 98 -8.51 0.26 -0.97
N ALA A 99 -8.92 0.77 -2.12
CA ALA A 99 -8.29 1.93 -2.74
C ALA A 99 -9.28 2.79 -3.51
N ARG A 100 -9.03 4.10 -3.54
CA ARG A 100 -9.71 5.06 -4.40
C ARG A 100 -8.67 5.91 -5.11
N LEU A 101 -8.74 5.89 -6.43
CA LEU A 101 -7.78 6.53 -7.33
C LEU A 101 -8.50 7.49 -8.26
N LEU A 102 -7.84 8.58 -8.61
CA LEU A 102 -8.19 9.42 -9.76
C LEU A 102 -7.15 9.18 -10.85
N LEU A 103 -7.60 8.64 -11.97
CA LEU A 103 -6.78 8.41 -13.14
C LEU A 103 -6.72 9.70 -13.99
N PRO A 104 -5.62 9.93 -14.72
CA PRO A 104 -5.47 11.08 -15.61
C PRO A 104 -6.50 11.09 -16.74
N GLU A 105 -6.45 12.13 -17.57
CA GLU A 105 -7.34 12.31 -18.72
C GLU A 105 -7.28 11.11 -19.69
N PRO A 106 -8.37 10.81 -20.43
CA PRO A 106 -8.49 9.62 -21.29
C PRO A 106 -7.29 9.36 -22.21
N GLU A 107 -6.71 10.42 -22.77
CA GLU A 107 -5.56 10.38 -23.68
C GLU A 107 -4.32 9.74 -23.05
N ARG A 108 -4.18 9.82 -21.73
CA ARG A 108 -3.06 9.28 -20.95
C ARG A 108 -3.34 7.89 -20.37
N ARG A 109 -4.50 7.29 -20.70
CA ARG A 109 -4.94 5.99 -20.16
C ARG A 109 -5.67 5.10 -21.20
N PRO A 110 -5.13 4.93 -22.43
CA PRO A 110 -5.83 4.22 -23.50
C PRO A 110 -6.26 2.79 -23.11
N ASP A 111 -5.43 2.09 -22.34
CA ASP A 111 -5.59 0.65 -22.13
C ASP A 111 -6.25 0.27 -20.79
N VAL A 112 -6.53 1.24 -19.91
CA VAL A 112 -7.04 0.93 -18.56
C VAL A 112 -8.42 0.26 -18.64
N GLY A 113 -9.27 0.68 -19.58
CA GLY A 113 -10.59 0.09 -19.77
C GLY A 113 -10.52 -1.40 -20.14
N GLU A 114 -9.61 -1.74 -21.05
CA GLU A 114 -9.37 -3.11 -21.52
C GLU A 114 -8.76 -3.97 -20.41
N GLN A 115 -7.72 -3.48 -19.71
CA GLN A 115 -7.12 -4.19 -18.58
C GLN A 115 -8.14 -4.49 -17.47
N LEU A 116 -9.03 -3.53 -17.16
CA LEU A 116 -10.08 -3.74 -16.18
C LEU A 116 -11.07 -4.81 -16.61
N GLU A 117 -11.39 -4.91 -17.90
CA GLU A 117 -12.27 -5.95 -18.44
C GLU A 117 -11.61 -7.32 -18.45
N GLU A 118 -10.33 -7.39 -18.83
CA GLU A 118 -9.54 -8.63 -18.81
C GLU A 118 -9.40 -9.19 -17.39
N LEU A 119 -8.99 -8.35 -16.44
CA LEU A 119 -8.74 -8.78 -15.05
C LEU A 119 -10.04 -9.04 -14.29
N TYR A 120 -10.99 -8.10 -14.34
CA TYR A 120 -12.16 -8.09 -13.45
C TYR A 120 -13.48 -8.43 -14.13
N GLY A 121 -13.48 -8.60 -15.46
CA GLY A 121 -14.66 -8.93 -16.26
C GLY A 121 -15.46 -7.72 -16.74
N PRO A 122 -16.62 -7.97 -17.39
CA PRO A 122 -17.37 -6.94 -18.05
C PRO A 122 -18.01 -5.96 -17.06
N CYS A 123 -18.23 -4.75 -17.57
CA CYS A 123 -18.93 -3.70 -16.85
C CYS A 123 -20.40 -4.05 -16.59
N GLN A 124 -20.83 -3.99 -15.34
CA GLN A 124 -22.23 -4.17 -14.92
C GLN A 124 -22.79 -2.83 -14.43
N ARG A 125 -23.77 -2.28 -15.15
CA ARG A 125 -24.39 -0.99 -14.82
C ARG A 125 -25.51 -1.09 -13.78
N ASP A 126 -26.14 -2.25 -13.67
CA ASP A 126 -27.29 -2.48 -12.78
C ASP A 126 -26.89 -2.92 -11.37
N GLN A 127 -25.59 -3.03 -11.09
CA GLN A 127 -25.06 -3.41 -9.77
C GLN A 127 -24.96 -2.20 -8.83
N PRO A 128 -25.12 -2.39 -7.50
CA PRO A 128 -24.89 -1.34 -6.52
C PRO A 128 -23.49 -0.72 -6.66
N ASN A 129 -23.45 0.58 -6.92
CA ASN A 129 -22.21 1.33 -7.10
C ASN A 129 -21.91 2.17 -5.85
N PRO A 130 -20.72 2.04 -5.21
CA PRO A 130 -20.35 2.84 -4.04
C PRO A 130 -20.06 4.31 -4.38
N LEU A 131 -19.91 4.63 -5.66
CA LEU A 131 -19.59 5.98 -6.12
C LEU A 131 -20.86 6.85 -6.09
N PRO A 132 -20.70 8.16 -5.82
CA PRO A 132 -21.82 9.10 -5.76
C PRO A 132 -22.73 9.04 -7.00
N SER A 133 -24.04 9.20 -6.79
CA SER A 133 -25.04 9.00 -7.84
C SER A 133 -25.00 10.02 -8.98
N ASP A 134 -24.43 11.19 -8.71
CA ASP A 134 -24.22 12.30 -9.64
C ASP A 134 -23.04 12.09 -10.58
N TRP A 135 -22.21 11.06 -10.35
CA TRP A 135 -21.10 10.73 -11.24
C TRP A 135 -21.60 10.06 -12.52
N SER A 136 -20.94 10.38 -13.64
CA SER A 136 -21.27 9.84 -14.95
C SER A 136 -20.48 8.57 -15.26
N GLY A 137 -20.93 7.78 -16.24
CA GLY A 137 -20.22 6.57 -16.68
C GLY A 137 -20.05 5.49 -15.60
N ARG A 138 -20.91 5.51 -14.58
CA ARG A 138 -20.85 4.59 -13.44
C ARG A 138 -20.93 3.13 -13.89
N CYS A 139 -20.00 2.35 -13.42
CA CYS A 139 -19.83 0.95 -13.79
C CYS A 139 -19.27 0.17 -12.61
N VAL A 140 -19.71 -1.07 -12.42
CA VAL A 140 -19.17 -1.97 -11.39
C VAL A 140 -18.78 -3.30 -12.02
N ARG A 141 -17.66 -3.87 -11.59
CA ARG A 141 -17.21 -5.22 -11.91
C ARG A 141 -17.11 -5.99 -10.61
N THR A 142 -17.73 -7.17 -10.54
CA THR A 142 -17.78 -8.00 -9.33
C THR A 142 -17.41 -9.46 -9.64
N SER A 143 -16.81 -10.13 -8.66
CA SER A 143 -16.56 -11.59 -8.68
C SER A 143 -17.83 -12.44 -8.61
N ASP A 144 -18.99 -11.88 -8.26
CA ASP A 144 -20.23 -12.65 -8.00
C ASP A 144 -20.68 -13.53 -9.17
N GLY A 145 -20.33 -13.15 -10.40
CA GLY A 145 -20.61 -13.92 -11.62
C GLY A 145 -19.59 -15.02 -11.94
N LYS A 146 -18.39 -15.00 -11.35
CA LYS A 146 -17.32 -15.99 -11.58
C LYS A 146 -17.37 -17.07 -10.49
N ARG A 147 -18.43 -17.87 -10.46
CA ARG A 147 -18.45 -19.11 -9.67
C ARG A 147 -17.78 -20.22 -10.48
N VAL A 148 -16.64 -20.71 -10.01
CA VAL A 148 -16.06 -21.96 -10.50
C VAL A 148 -16.83 -23.10 -9.84
N GLU A 149 -17.16 -24.15 -10.59
CA GLU A 149 -17.99 -25.30 -10.20
C GLU A 149 -18.00 -25.61 -8.69
N GLY A 150 -19.07 -25.19 -8.00
CA GLY A 150 -19.36 -25.58 -6.62
C GLY A 150 -18.58 -24.88 -5.50
N GLN A 151 -17.55 -24.07 -5.79
CA GLN A 151 -16.73 -23.41 -4.77
C GLN A 151 -16.58 -21.91 -5.05
N PRO A 152 -16.81 -21.02 -4.06
CA PRO A 152 -16.59 -19.60 -4.24
C PRO A 152 -15.10 -19.34 -4.60
N PRO A 153 -14.81 -18.33 -5.44
CA PRO A 153 -13.44 -17.98 -5.76
C PRO A 153 -12.67 -17.63 -4.47
N PRO A 154 -11.38 -17.98 -4.36
CA PRO A 154 -10.56 -17.69 -3.18
C PRO A 154 -10.41 -16.19 -2.91
N THR A 155 -10.68 -15.37 -3.93
CA THR A 155 -10.65 -13.91 -3.86
C THR A 155 -12.00 -13.36 -4.31
N THR A 156 -12.56 -12.44 -3.54
CA THR A 156 -13.70 -11.61 -3.93
C THR A 156 -13.24 -10.22 -4.30
N TRP A 157 -13.84 -9.61 -5.32
CA TRP A 157 -13.52 -8.24 -5.72
C TRP A 157 -14.77 -7.47 -6.13
N ARG A 158 -14.72 -6.16 -5.89
CA ARG A 158 -15.61 -5.15 -6.43
C ARG A 158 -14.77 -3.99 -6.93
N VAL A 159 -14.85 -3.73 -8.23
CA VAL A 159 -14.14 -2.64 -8.90
C VAL A 159 -15.17 -1.70 -9.51
N ALA A 160 -15.29 -0.50 -8.97
CA ALA A 160 -16.21 0.52 -9.48
C ALA A 160 -15.45 1.64 -10.19
N THR A 161 -15.99 2.09 -11.30
CA THR A 161 -15.48 3.25 -12.04
C THR A 161 -16.58 4.29 -12.24
N GLY A 162 -16.19 5.55 -12.31
CA GLY A 162 -17.09 6.66 -12.62
C GLY A 162 -16.33 7.96 -12.81
N THR A 163 -16.94 8.93 -13.48
CA THR A 163 -16.34 10.24 -13.74
C THR A 163 -17.02 11.27 -12.85
N PRO A 164 -16.27 11.93 -11.93
CA PRO A 164 -16.82 12.99 -11.08
C PRO A 164 -17.33 14.19 -11.91
N PRO A 165 -18.25 15.00 -11.37
CA PRO A 165 -18.77 16.17 -12.08
C PRO A 165 -17.66 17.21 -12.30
N GLY A 166 -17.62 17.80 -13.50
CA GLY A 166 -16.68 18.88 -13.84
C GLY A 166 -15.26 18.45 -14.15
N THR A 167 -15.01 17.14 -14.33
CA THR A 167 -13.69 16.59 -14.71
C THR A 167 -13.85 15.47 -15.75
N GLU A 168 -12.79 15.17 -16.48
CA GLU A 168 -12.68 14.01 -17.38
C GLU A 168 -11.86 12.86 -16.78
N GLN A 169 -11.38 13.05 -15.55
CA GLN A 169 -10.65 12.04 -14.80
C GLN A 169 -11.57 10.89 -14.43
N LEU A 170 -11.09 9.66 -14.59
CA LEU A 170 -11.81 8.47 -14.18
C LEU A 170 -11.45 8.16 -12.74
N ALA A 171 -12.44 8.11 -11.87
CA ALA A 171 -12.26 7.58 -10.54
C ALA A 171 -12.37 6.05 -10.57
N LEU A 172 -11.49 5.38 -9.85
CA LEU A 172 -11.44 3.93 -9.69
C LEU A 172 -11.49 3.60 -8.19
N ASP A 173 -12.52 2.85 -7.77
CA ASP A 173 -12.72 2.36 -6.42
C ASP A 173 -12.54 0.85 -6.41
N LEU A 174 -11.54 0.38 -5.68
CA LEU A 174 -11.11 -1.01 -5.58
C LEU A 174 -11.41 -1.54 -4.17
N ASP A 175 -11.99 -2.72 -4.14
CA ASP A 175 -12.27 -3.48 -2.91
C ASP A 175 -12.05 -4.95 -3.22
N ILE A 176 -10.91 -5.49 -2.76
CA ILE A 176 -10.45 -6.85 -3.08
C ILE A 176 -10.08 -7.56 -1.79
N SER A 177 -10.58 -8.76 -1.56
CA SER A 177 -10.28 -9.52 -0.34
C SER A 177 -10.21 -11.03 -0.59
N SER A 178 -9.40 -11.72 0.21
CA SER A 178 -9.42 -13.19 0.31
C SER A 178 -10.30 -13.66 1.48
N ARG A 179 -10.70 -14.92 1.42
CA ARG A 179 -11.39 -15.64 2.51
C ARG A 179 -10.66 -16.92 2.89
#